data_AF-A0A6A8DPU5-F1
#
_entry.id   AF-A0A6A8DPU5-F1
#
_cell.length_a   1.000
_cell.length_b   1.000
_cell.length_c   1.000
_cell.angle_alpha   90.00
_cell.angle_beta   90.00
_cell.angle_gamma   90.00
#
_symmetry.space_group_name_H-M   'P 1'
#
loop_
_entity.id
_entity.type
_entity.pdbx_description
1 polymer ?
#
loop_
_entity_poly.entity_id
_entity_poly.type
_entity_poly.pdbx_seq_one_letter_code
_entity_poly.pdbx_strand_id
1 'polypeptide(L)'
;MKPYAGTIMVIGLLLTGCTNNETVSIEGEIFAINPEDKTFVVYVGDTLTEHQREAQDFDENEKNIEAFLSQTEEDTVVKGEVDSFNDLKIEQKVSIEINGNYDKELVTIGTIFENHEKLPAYDIEKVEVIPYSKEEIVAEMTVDKGKYGLYIYNPKPDENGGFSPPDLTNTIQLQTLVMRQVNNDKNTQELLGLYDDSPTYIITDDKGIIFKSNKEKELDAFVKKLGEKK
;
A
#
# COMPACT_ATOMS: atom_id res chain seq x y z
N MET A 1 76.86 -22.47 10.40
CA MET A 1 75.40 -22.39 10.63
C MET A 1 74.69 -23.01 9.42
N LYS A 2 74.03 -24.16 9.61
CA LYS A 2 72.85 -24.59 8.83
C LYS A 2 71.63 -24.18 9.68
N PRO A 3 70.44 -23.83 9.11
CA PRO A 3 69.54 -24.85 8.56
C PRO A 3 68.74 -24.51 7.26
N TYR A 4 68.30 -25.60 6.60
CA TYR A 4 67.00 -25.95 5.94
C TYR A 4 66.31 -24.94 4.98
N ALA A 5 66.05 -25.30 3.71
CA ALA A 5 65.00 -26.21 3.19
C ALA A 5 63.57 -25.70 3.42
N GLY A 6 62.75 -25.66 2.35
CA GLY A 6 61.29 -25.58 2.51
C GLY A 6 60.54 -24.95 1.35
N THR A 7 60.06 -25.79 0.43
CA THR A 7 58.79 -25.64 -0.30
C THR A 7 57.71 -24.95 0.54
N ILE A 8 57.11 -23.86 0.04
CA ILE A 8 55.81 -23.35 0.50
C ILE A 8 55.09 -22.84 -0.76
N MET A 9 54.30 -23.71 -1.40
CA MET A 9 52.87 -23.91 -1.18
C MET A 9 52.06 -22.91 -2.02
N VAL A 10 51.61 -23.40 -3.18
CA VAL A 10 50.47 -22.85 -3.92
C VAL A 10 49.29 -22.92 -2.97
N ILE A 11 48.97 -21.80 -2.31
CA ILE A 11 47.68 -21.64 -1.66
C ILE A 11 46.77 -21.08 -2.75
N GLY A 12 46.06 -21.99 -3.40
CA GLY A 12 44.82 -21.64 -4.08
C GLY A 12 43.89 -21.05 -3.04
N LEU A 13 43.80 -19.72 -3.01
CA LEU A 13 42.68 -19.04 -2.40
C LEU A 13 41.47 -19.34 -3.27
N LEU A 14 40.86 -20.49 -3.01
CA LEU A 14 39.42 -20.64 -3.07
C LEU A 14 38.85 -19.45 -2.30
N LEU A 15 38.50 -18.40 -3.05
CA LEU A 15 37.48 -17.47 -2.61
C LEU A 15 36.19 -18.29 -2.57
N THR A 16 36.02 -19.05 -1.47
CA THR A 16 34.71 -19.43 -0.99
C THR A 16 33.96 -18.12 -0.87
N GLY A 17 33.08 -17.86 -1.82
CA GLY A 17 32.11 -16.80 -1.70
C GLY A 17 31.36 -17.04 -0.41
N CYS A 18 31.70 -16.29 0.63
CA CYS A 18 30.73 -15.96 1.66
C CYS A 18 29.68 -15.14 0.93
N THR A 19 28.71 -15.80 0.32
CA THR A 19 27.40 -15.21 0.12
C THR A 19 26.91 -14.93 1.53
N ASN A 20 27.03 -13.67 1.96
CA ASN A 20 26.33 -13.22 3.14
C ASN A 20 24.84 -13.42 2.81
N ASN A 21 24.24 -14.49 3.34
CA ASN A 21 22.79 -14.64 3.46
C ASN A 21 22.33 -13.60 4.50
N GLU A 22 22.45 -12.31 4.14
CA GLU A 22 21.90 -11.23 4.95
C GLU A 22 20.40 -11.21 4.69
N THR A 23 19.62 -11.64 5.68
CA THR A 23 18.17 -11.45 5.69
C THR A 23 17.84 -9.98 5.42
N VAL A 24 17.00 -9.73 4.42
CA VAL A 24 16.59 -8.37 4.04
C VAL A 24 15.15 -8.15 4.46
N SER A 25 14.87 -6.98 5.07
CA SER A 25 13.51 -6.55 5.42
C SER A 25 13.00 -5.57 4.38
N ILE A 26 11.87 -5.89 3.74
CA ILE A 26 11.22 -5.07 2.72
C ILE A 26 9.82 -4.66 3.20
N GLU A 27 9.52 -3.38 3.13
CA GLU A 27 8.18 -2.85 3.39
C GLU A 27 7.36 -2.79 2.10
N GLY A 28 6.08 -3.13 2.17
CA GLY A 28 5.16 -3.08 1.04
C GLY A 28 3.71 -3.27 1.47
N GLU A 29 2.85 -3.48 0.49
CA GLU A 29 1.41 -3.71 0.67
C GLU A 29 1.04 -5.06 0.04
N ILE A 30 0.20 -5.85 0.73
CA ILE A 30 -0.32 -7.08 0.17
C ILE A 30 -1.29 -6.75 -0.96
N PHE A 31 -0.96 -7.19 -2.17
CA PHE A 31 -1.80 -6.96 -3.33
C PHE A 31 -2.77 -8.12 -3.60
N ALA A 32 -2.31 -9.36 -3.44
CA ALA A 32 -3.12 -10.55 -3.67
C ALA A 32 -2.69 -11.68 -2.73
N ILE A 33 -3.61 -12.59 -2.39
CA ILE A 33 -3.35 -13.74 -1.51
C ILE A 33 -3.88 -15.00 -2.17
N ASN A 34 -3.08 -16.07 -2.14
CA ASN A 34 -3.50 -17.42 -2.48
C ASN A 34 -3.35 -18.32 -1.25
N PRO A 35 -4.47 -18.58 -0.53
CA PRO A 35 -4.46 -19.42 0.66
C PRO A 35 -4.15 -20.90 0.41
N GLU A 36 -4.46 -21.41 -0.79
CA GLU A 36 -4.23 -22.83 -1.12
C GLU A 36 -2.73 -23.14 -1.19
N ASP A 37 -1.97 -22.26 -1.84
CA ASP A 37 -0.53 -22.39 -2.00
C ASP A 37 0.27 -21.67 -0.91
N LYS A 38 -0.41 -21.03 0.06
CA LYS A 38 0.16 -20.15 1.08
C LYS A 38 1.16 -19.14 0.53
N THR A 39 0.74 -18.44 -0.51
CA THR A 39 1.53 -17.38 -1.14
C THR A 39 0.75 -16.07 -1.18
N PHE A 40 1.47 -14.97 -1.31
CA PHE A 40 0.85 -13.65 -1.50
C PHE A 40 1.76 -12.76 -2.32
N VAL A 41 1.17 -11.82 -3.05
CA VAL A 41 1.87 -10.82 -3.84
C VAL A 41 2.06 -9.57 -3.01
N VAL A 42 3.26 -9.01 -3.07
CA VAL A 42 3.66 -7.80 -2.35
C VAL A 42 3.98 -6.74 -3.36
N TYR A 43 3.31 -5.60 -3.24
CA TYR A 43 3.66 -4.38 -3.96
C TYR A 43 4.54 -3.50 -3.07
N VAL A 44 5.74 -3.17 -3.52
CA VAL A 44 6.70 -2.36 -2.75
C VAL A 44 6.63 -0.89 -3.15
N GLY A 45 6.46 -0.63 -4.44
CA GLY A 45 6.39 0.73 -4.97
C GLY A 45 6.69 0.79 -6.45
N ASP A 46 6.71 2.00 -6.98
CA ASP A 46 7.00 2.27 -8.38
C ASP A 46 8.13 3.30 -8.54
N THR A 47 8.67 3.33 -9.75
CA THR A 47 9.68 4.32 -10.19
C THR A 47 9.07 5.40 -11.07
N LEU A 48 7.73 5.42 -11.20
CA LEU A 48 7.02 6.39 -12.01
C LEU A 48 7.12 7.77 -11.36
N THR A 49 7.31 8.78 -12.20
CA THR A 49 7.20 10.16 -11.75
C THR A 49 5.73 10.49 -11.40
N GLU A 50 5.53 11.49 -10.54
CA GLU A 50 4.19 12.01 -10.19
C GLU A 50 3.37 12.33 -11.45
N HIS A 51 3.98 13.00 -12.43
CA HIS A 51 3.35 13.30 -13.73
C HIS A 51 2.92 12.02 -14.47
N GLN A 52 3.77 10.99 -14.52
CA GLN A 52 3.42 9.74 -15.21
C GLN A 52 2.24 9.04 -14.54
N ARG A 53 2.19 9.04 -13.21
CA ARG A 53 1.05 8.48 -12.45
C ARG A 53 -0.23 9.25 -12.70
N GLU A 54 -0.20 10.58 -12.59
CA GLU A 54 -1.38 11.42 -12.77
C GLU A 54 -1.95 11.40 -14.19
N ALA A 55 -1.07 11.42 -15.19
CA ALA A 55 -1.46 11.43 -16.59
C ALA A 55 -1.76 10.03 -17.15
N GLN A 56 -1.53 8.97 -16.35
CA GLN A 56 -1.47 7.58 -16.81
C GLN A 56 -0.57 7.43 -18.06
N ASP A 57 0.52 8.19 -18.07
CA ASP A 57 1.46 8.30 -19.19
C ASP A 57 2.63 7.33 -18.97
N PHE A 58 2.29 6.04 -18.96
CA PHE A 58 3.25 4.94 -18.87
C PHE A 58 2.75 3.75 -19.67
N ASP A 59 3.68 2.99 -20.25
CA ASP A 59 3.35 1.71 -20.88
C ASP A 59 3.23 0.65 -19.76
N GLU A 60 2.08 -0.01 -19.66
CA GLU A 60 1.86 -1.08 -18.67
C GLU A 60 2.81 -2.26 -18.84
N ASN A 61 3.45 -2.39 -20.01
CA ASN A 61 4.46 -3.40 -20.33
C ASN A 61 5.90 -2.97 -19.99
N GLU A 62 6.12 -1.71 -19.59
CA GLU A 62 7.42 -1.27 -19.08
C GLU A 62 7.59 -1.69 -17.62
N LYS A 63 8.81 -2.16 -17.30
CA LYS A 63 9.18 -2.59 -15.95
C LYS A 63 9.40 -1.36 -15.06
N ASN A 64 8.35 -0.87 -14.42
CA ASN A 64 8.37 0.36 -13.65
C ASN A 64 8.06 0.17 -12.16
N ILE A 65 7.61 -1.01 -11.74
CA ILE A 65 7.19 -1.27 -10.36
C ILE A 65 8.04 -2.36 -9.71
N GLU A 66 8.19 -2.32 -8.39
CA GLU A 66 8.77 -3.38 -7.58
C GLU A 66 7.62 -4.16 -6.93
N ALA A 67 7.49 -5.42 -7.32
CA ALA A 67 6.52 -6.34 -6.75
C ALA A 67 7.04 -7.77 -6.86
N PHE A 68 6.67 -8.63 -5.91
CA PHE A 68 7.14 -10.01 -5.85
C PHE A 68 6.11 -10.96 -5.24
N LEU A 69 6.29 -12.26 -5.50
CA LEU A 69 5.55 -13.34 -4.90
C LEU A 69 6.28 -13.84 -3.64
N SER A 70 5.65 -13.72 -2.49
CA SER A 70 6.13 -14.29 -1.23
C SER A 70 5.65 -15.73 -1.09
N GLN A 71 6.60 -16.64 -0.84
CA GLN A 71 6.36 -18.05 -0.57
C GLN A 71 6.60 -18.33 0.91
N THR A 72 5.57 -18.84 1.59
CA THR A 72 5.69 -19.19 3.02
C THR A 72 6.03 -20.66 3.18
N GLU A 73 6.99 -20.95 4.06
CA GLU A 73 7.32 -22.30 4.51
C GLU A 73 6.59 -22.62 5.82
N GLU A 74 6.75 -23.86 6.33
CA GLU A 74 6.07 -24.29 7.58
C GLU A 74 6.50 -23.47 8.81
N ASP A 75 7.69 -22.87 8.80
CA ASP A 75 8.27 -22.11 9.90
C ASP A 75 8.18 -20.58 9.70
N THR A 76 7.57 -20.09 8.62
CA THR A 76 7.35 -18.65 8.42
C THR A 76 6.52 -18.06 9.57
N VAL A 77 7.05 -17.01 10.21
CA VAL A 77 6.40 -16.35 11.34
C VAL A 77 5.50 -15.23 10.84
N VAL A 78 4.20 -15.26 11.19
CA VAL A 78 3.27 -14.14 10.99
C VAL A 78 3.00 -13.45 12.32
N LYS A 79 3.10 -12.12 12.36
CA LYS A 79 2.84 -11.32 13.57
C LYS A 79 2.36 -9.91 13.22
N GLY A 80 1.96 -9.14 14.25
CA GLY A 80 1.53 -7.75 14.12
C GLY A 80 0.05 -7.61 14.45
N GLU A 81 -0.70 -6.93 13.59
CA GLU A 81 -2.17 -6.83 13.73
C GLU A 81 -2.89 -8.17 13.52
N VAL A 82 -2.20 -9.15 12.92
CA VAL A 82 -2.68 -10.53 12.75
C VAL A 82 -1.60 -11.51 13.20
N ASP A 83 -1.99 -12.73 13.52
CA ASP A 83 -1.12 -13.79 14.07
C ASP A 83 -1.03 -15.05 13.19
N SER A 84 -1.74 -15.08 12.07
CA SER A 84 -1.72 -16.21 11.14
C SER A 84 -1.77 -15.78 9.69
N PHE A 85 -1.26 -16.65 8.80
CA PHE A 85 -1.34 -16.44 7.35
C PHE A 85 -2.79 -16.28 6.86
N ASN A 86 -3.72 -17.04 7.45
CA ASN A 86 -5.12 -17.04 7.02
C ASN A 86 -5.85 -15.73 7.35
N ASP A 87 -5.28 -14.92 8.23
CA ASP A 87 -5.82 -13.62 8.63
C ASP A 87 -5.21 -12.47 7.82
N LEU A 88 -4.24 -12.75 6.95
CA LEU A 88 -3.72 -11.77 5.99
C LEU A 88 -4.82 -11.37 5.02
N LYS A 89 -4.80 -10.10 4.62
CA LYS A 89 -5.74 -9.49 3.70
C LYS A 89 -5.05 -8.55 2.73
N ILE A 90 -5.71 -8.31 1.60
CA ILE A 90 -5.27 -7.31 0.63
C ILE A 90 -5.23 -5.91 1.28
N GLU A 91 -4.39 -5.03 0.75
CA GLU A 91 -4.17 -3.67 1.21
C GLU A 91 -3.53 -3.53 2.60
N GLN A 92 -3.16 -4.63 3.26
CA GLN A 92 -2.41 -4.59 4.51
C GLN A 92 -0.96 -4.18 4.25
N LYS A 93 -0.49 -3.18 5.00
CA LYS A 93 0.91 -2.78 5.04
C LYS A 93 1.71 -3.85 5.80
N VAL A 94 2.80 -4.32 5.20
CA VAL A 94 3.62 -5.40 5.74
C VAL A 94 5.10 -5.07 5.67
N SER A 95 5.86 -5.59 6.62
CA SER A 95 7.31 -5.76 6.53
C SER A 95 7.64 -7.24 6.42
N ILE A 96 8.42 -7.59 5.41
CA ILE A 96 8.72 -8.97 5.02
C ILE A 96 10.21 -9.21 5.14
N GLU A 97 10.58 -10.23 5.91
CA GLU A 97 11.96 -10.70 6.02
C GLU A 97 12.17 -11.84 5.01
N ILE A 98 13.02 -11.59 4.02
CA ILE A 98 13.32 -12.52 2.92
C ILE A 98 14.57 -13.32 3.27
N ASN A 99 14.50 -14.64 3.08
CA ASN A 99 15.64 -15.54 3.27
C ASN A 99 16.61 -15.45 2.08
N GLY A 100 17.90 -15.27 2.34
CA GLY A 100 18.93 -15.28 1.31
C GLY A 100 19.08 -13.96 0.55
N ASN A 101 19.44 -14.03 -0.74
CA ASN A 101 19.74 -12.84 -1.54
C ASN A 101 18.45 -12.20 -2.07
N TYR A 102 18.19 -10.96 -1.65
CA TYR A 102 17.19 -10.10 -2.26
C TYR A 102 17.81 -9.25 -3.37
N ASP A 103 17.38 -9.48 -4.62
CA ASP A 103 17.69 -8.61 -5.75
C ASP A 103 16.44 -7.82 -6.10
N LYS A 104 16.47 -6.50 -5.89
CA LYS A 104 15.40 -5.59 -6.30
C LYS A 104 15.18 -5.68 -7.82
N GLU A 105 14.13 -6.39 -8.22
CA GLU A 105 13.73 -6.54 -9.62
C GLU A 105 12.47 -5.74 -9.90
N LEU A 106 12.51 -4.95 -10.97
CA LEU A 106 11.32 -4.28 -11.48
C LEU A 106 10.53 -5.20 -12.41
N VAL A 107 9.21 -5.15 -12.25
CA VAL A 107 8.21 -5.84 -13.06
C VAL A 107 7.28 -4.84 -13.72
N THR A 108 6.49 -5.32 -14.65
CA THR A 108 5.50 -4.51 -15.38
C THR A 108 4.21 -4.42 -14.59
N ILE A 109 3.43 -3.35 -14.80
CA ILE A 109 2.10 -3.23 -14.18
C ILE A 109 1.18 -4.34 -14.70
N GLY A 110 1.31 -4.74 -15.97
CA GLY A 110 0.57 -5.90 -16.48
C GLY A 110 0.88 -7.20 -15.71
N THR A 111 2.11 -7.38 -15.20
CA THR A 111 2.50 -8.61 -14.47
C THR A 111 1.67 -8.82 -13.20
N ILE A 112 1.46 -7.75 -12.44
CA ILE A 112 0.71 -7.76 -11.17
C ILE A 112 -0.79 -7.98 -11.39
N PHE A 113 -1.38 -7.69 -12.55
CA PHE A 113 -2.82 -7.93 -12.79
C PHE A 113 -3.10 -9.19 -13.61
N GLU A 114 -2.19 -9.56 -14.52
CA GLU A 114 -2.47 -10.56 -15.55
C GLU A 114 -1.62 -11.83 -15.40
N ASN A 115 -0.48 -11.78 -14.70
CA ASN A 115 0.51 -12.85 -14.70
C ASN A 115 1.30 -12.96 -13.38
N HIS A 116 0.62 -13.15 -12.24
CA HIS A 116 1.28 -13.21 -10.92
C HIS A 116 2.40 -14.27 -10.85
N GLU A 117 2.26 -15.38 -11.57
CA GLU A 117 3.27 -16.46 -11.64
C GLU A 117 4.61 -16.02 -12.23
N LYS A 118 4.67 -14.88 -12.94
CA LYS A 118 5.90 -14.32 -13.52
C LYS A 118 6.59 -13.32 -12.60
N LEU A 119 6.05 -13.08 -11.41
CA LEU A 119 6.71 -12.24 -10.41
C LEU A 119 7.97 -12.95 -9.90
N PRO A 120 9.04 -12.20 -9.59
CA PRO A 120 10.14 -12.71 -8.78
C PRO A 120 9.56 -13.36 -7.52
N ALA A 121 10.02 -14.56 -7.20
CA ALA A 121 9.53 -15.31 -6.06
C ALA A 121 10.62 -15.41 -5.00
N TYR A 122 10.25 -15.18 -3.74
CA TYR A 122 11.17 -15.24 -2.61
C TYR A 122 10.57 -16.06 -1.47
N ASP A 123 11.41 -16.88 -0.84
CA ASP A 123 11.10 -17.55 0.41
C ASP A 123 11.22 -16.55 1.55
N ILE A 124 10.24 -16.56 2.46
CA ILE A 124 10.16 -15.57 3.53
C ILE A 124 10.23 -16.22 4.92
N GLU A 125 11.03 -15.62 5.79
CA GLU A 125 11.16 -16.07 7.19
C GLU A 125 10.03 -15.49 8.05
N LYS A 126 9.61 -14.27 7.73
CA LYS A 126 8.66 -13.54 8.58
C LYS A 126 7.86 -12.49 7.81
N VAL A 127 6.58 -12.39 8.18
CA VAL A 127 5.66 -11.30 7.80
C VAL A 127 5.21 -10.58 9.05
N GLU A 128 5.39 -9.27 9.08
CA GLU A 128 4.89 -8.40 10.12
C GLU A 128 3.85 -7.45 9.52
N VAL A 129 2.58 -7.59 9.91
CA VAL A 129 1.51 -6.65 9.53
C VAL A 129 1.63 -5.41 10.39
N ILE A 130 1.85 -4.26 9.74
CA ILE A 130 2.12 -2.98 10.40
C ILE A 130 0.86 -2.11 10.32
N PRO A 131 0.37 -1.58 11.45
CA PRO A 131 -0.78 -0.66 11.44
C PRO A 131 -0.48 0.59 10.61
N TYR A 132 -1.49 1.09 9.91
CA TYR A 132 -1.41 2.42 9.30
C TYR A 132 -1.44 3.50 10.38
N SER A 133 -0.76 4.61 10.08
CA SER A 133 -0.86 5.87 10.80
C SER A 133 -1.93 6.76 10.18
N LYS A 134 -2.43 7.71 10.97
CA LYS A 134 -3.41 8.68 10.48
C LYS A 134 -2.82 9.55 9.37
N GLU A 135 -1.54 9.88 9.47
CA GLU A 135 -0.81 10.69 8.51
C GLU A 135 -0.75 10.00 7.14
N GLU A 136 -0.51 8.68 7.09
CA GLU A 136 -0.52 7.89 5.86
C GLU A 136 -1.91 7.89 5.20
N ILE A 137 -2.97 7.61 5.97
CA ILE A 137 -4.35 7.63 5.46
C ILE A 137 -4.73 9.02 4.95
N VAL A 138 -4.36 10.08 5.66
CA VAL A 138 -4.64 11.46 5.23
C VAL A 138 -3.87 11.80 3.96
N ALA A 139 -2.63 11.34 3.79
CA ALA A 139 -1.83 11.56 2.59
C ALA A 139 -2.50 10.94 1.35
N GLU A 140 -2.99 9.70 1.45
CA GLU A 140 -3.76 9.05 0.36
C GLU A 140 -5.05 9.81 0.00
N MET A 141 -5.61 10.56 0.95
CA MET A 141 -6.80 11.39 0.75
C MET A 141 -6.50 12.82 0.29
N THR A 142 -5.24 13.26 0.31
CA THR A 142 -4.90 14.64 -0.10
C THR A 142 -4.98 14.79 -1.61
N VAL A 143 -5.44 15.95 -2.06
CA VAL A 143 -5.63 16.26 -3.49
C VAL A 143 -4.69 17.39 -3.91
N ASP A 144 -4.46 17.53 -5.21
CA ASP A 144 -3.58 18.57 -5.74
C ASP A 144 -4.05 19.98 -5.35
N LYS A 145 -3.08 20.89 -5.32
CA LYS A 145 -3.31 22.29 -5.03
C LYS A 145 -4.40 22.90 -5.93
N GLY A 146 -5.42 23.47 -5.29
CA GLY A 146 -6.57 24.10 -5.96
C GLY A 146 -7.75 23.15 -6.23
N LYS A 147 -7.61 21.86 -5.89
CA LYS A 147 -8.70 20.86 -5.87
C LYS A 147 -9.16 20.62 -4.43
N TYR A 148 -10.32 19.97 -4.31
CA TYR A 148 -10.84 19.44 -3.05
C TYR A 148 -11.27 17.97 -3.25
N GLY A 149 -11.07 17.13 -2.24
CA GLY A 149 -11.59 15.76 -2.20
C GLY A 149 -12.75 15.67 -1.20
N LEU A 150 -13.90 15.13 -1.61
CA LEU A 150 -15.02 14.79 -0.73
C LEU A 150 -15.09 13.27 -0.58
N TYR A 151 -14.91 12.80 0.65
CA TYR A 151 -14.98 11.40 1.02
C TYR A 151 -16.22 11.17 1.88
N ILE A 152 -17.08 10.26 1.44
CA ILE A 152 -18.34 9.93 2.12
C ILE A 152 -18.29 8.48 2.56
N TYR A 153 -18.19 8.25 3.87
CA TYR A 153 -18.24 6.91 4.47
C TYR A 153 -19.62 6.63 5.04
N ASN A 154 -20.06 5.37 5.02
CA ASN A 154 -21.33 4.90 5.58
C ASN A 154 -22.55 5.75 5.11
N PRO A 155 -22.70 6.01 3.80
CA PRO A 155 -23.81 6.80 3.26
C PRO A 155 -25.15 6.15 3.61
N LYS A 156 -26.14 6.98 3.97
CA LYS A 156 -27.51 6.50 4.18
C LYS A 156 -28.28 6.48 2.86
N PRO A 157 -28.96 5.38 2.53
CA PRO A 157 -29.83 5.37 1.37
C PRO A 157 -31.01 6.34 1.55
N ASP A 158 -31.46 6.90 0.44
CA ASP A 158 -32.71 7.64 0.32
C ASP A 158 -33.94 6.70 0.42
N GLU A 159 -35.13 7.28 0.36
CA GLU A 159 -36.41 6.54 0.47
C GLU A 159 -36.59 5.46 -0.62
N ASN A 160 -35.85 5.55 -1.72
CA ASN A 160 -35.88 4.59 -2.83
C ASN A 160 -34.71 3.58 -2.77
N GLY A 161 -33.92 3.59 -1.68
CA GLY A 161 -32.74 2.74 -1.55
C GLY A 161 -31.52 3.23 -2.34
N GLY A 162 -31.62 4.39 -3.01
CA GLY A 162 -30.54 5.02 -3.74
C GLY A 162 -29.65 5.87 -2.84
N PHE A 163 -28.47 6.27 -3.30
CA PHE A 163 -27.71 7.34 -2.65
C PHE A 163 -27.19 8.24 -3.75
N SER A 164 -27.60 9.51 -3.71
CA SER A 164 -27.06 10.55 -4.60
C SER A 164 -26.18 11.45 -3.73
N PRO A 165 -24.85 11.49 -3.95
CA PRO A 165 -24.02 12.46 -3.26
C PRO A 165 -24.48 13.88 -3.65
N PRO A 166 -24.29 14.87 -2.77
CA PRO A 166 -24.61 16.26 -3.10
C PRO A 166 -23.91 16.68 -4.41
N ASP A 167 -24.67 17.22 -5.37
CA ASP A 167 -24.09 17.77 -6.60
C ASP A 167 -23.45 19.13 -6.30
N LEU A 168 -22.14 19.08 -6.04
CA LEU A 168 -21.32 20.23 -5.66
C LEU A 168 -20.39 20.69 -6.79
N THR A 169 -20.52 20.08 -7.98
CA THR A 169 -19.62 20.27 -9.14
C THR A 169 -19.58 21.71 -9.63
N ASN A 170 -20.62 22.50 -9.37
CA ASN A 170 -20.75 23.88 -9.82
C ASN A 170 -20.03 24.92 -8.93
N THR A 171 -19.44 24.52 -7.79
CA THR A 171 -18.88 25.47 -6.80
C THR A 171 -17.35 25.42 -6.70
N ILE A 172 -16.78 24.22 -6.78
CA ILE A 172 -15.35 23.94 -6.61
C ILE A 172 -14.92 22.79 -7.52
N GLN A 173 -13.63 22.70 -7.87
CA GLN A 173 -13.11 21.49 -8.51
C GLN A 173 -13.08 20.39 -7.45
N LEU A 174 -14.09 19.52 -7.49
CA LEU A 174 -14.33 18.50 -6.48
C LEU A 174 -14.17 17.11 -7.06
N GLN A 175 -13.35 16.28 -6.42
CA GLN A 175 -13.37 14.84 -6.59
C GLN A 175 -14.22 14.23 -5.48
N THR A 176 -15.13 13.30 -5.82
CA THR A 176 -16.02 12.67 -4.84
C THR A 176 -15.78 11.17 -4.81
N LEU A 177 -15.50 10.64 -3.62
CA LEU A 177 -15.40 9.21 -3.35
C LEU A 177 -16.46 8.79 -2.34
N VAL A 178 -17.23 7.75 -2.67
CA VAL A 178 -18.30 7.22 -1.81
C VAL A 178 -17.98 5.79 -1.41
N MET A 179 -17.84 5.55 -0.12
CA MET A 179 -17.50 4.25 0.46
C MET A 179 -18.67 3.72 1.28
N ARG A 180 -19.30 2.66 0.78
CA ARG A 180 -20.44 1.98 1.44
C ARG A 180 -20.00 1.09 2.60
N GLN A 181 -18.77 0.63 2.57
CA GLN A 181 -18.10 -0.09 3.65
C GLN A 181 -16.70 0.50 3.79
N VAL A 182 -16.28 0.76 5.02
CA VAL A 182 -14.90 1.14 5.32
C VAL A 182 -14.05 -0.11 5.16
N ASN A 183 -12.94 -0.03 4.41
CA ASN A 183 -11.99 -1.13 4.42
C ASN A 183 -11.37 -1.22 5.83
N ASN A 184 -11.65 -2.32 6.54
CA ASN A 184 -11.12 -2.54 7.89
C ASN A 184 -9.62 -2.84 7.89
N ASP A 185 -9.05 -3.11 6.72
CA ASP A 185 -7.68 -3.61 6.59
C ASP A 185 -6.64 -2.49 6.75
N LYS A 186 -7.05 -1.23 6.56
CA LYS A 186 -6.25 -0.02 6.82
C LYS A 186 -6.69 0.74 8.08
N ASN A 187 -7.28 0.06 9.08
CA ASN A 187 -7.79 0.61 10.36
C ASN A 187 -8.48 2.01 10.26
N THR A 188 -9.09 2.30 9.11
CA THR A 188 -9.46 3.67 8.70
C THR A 188 -10.58 4.25 9.56
N GLN A 189 -11.48 3.38 10.03
CA GLN A 189 -12.55 3.74 10.94
C GLN A 189 -12.02 4.35 12.24
N GLU A 190 -11.00 3.73 12.85
CA GLU A 190 -10.38 4.22 14.08
C GLU A 190 -9.59 5.51 13.83
N LEU A 191 -8.69 5.50 12.83
CA LEU A 191 -7.78 6.61 12.55
C LEU A 191 -8.50 7.91 12.15
N LEU A 192 -9.57 7.78 11.36
CA LEU A 192 -10.39 8.92 10.93
C LEU A 192 -11.54 9.20 11.89
N GLY A 193 -11.80 8.32 12.86
CA GLY A 193 -12.93 8.39 13.80
C GLY A 193 -14.28 8.40 13.09
N LEU A 194 -14.50 7.45 12.17
CA LEU A 194 -15.74 7.35 11.41
C LEU A 194 -16.91 6.97 12.32
N TYR A 195 -18.12 7.37 11.94
CA TYR A 195 -19.33 7.02 12.70
C TYR A 195 -19.93 5.71 12.20
N ASP A 196 -20.16 4.75 13.09
CA ASP A 196 -20.56 3.38 12.76
C ASP A 196 -21.92 3.32 12.03
N ASP A 197 -22.91 4.09 12.50
CA ASP A 197 -24.30 4.06 11.99
C ASP A 197 -24.73 5.35 11.28
N SER A 198 -23.78 6.20 10.90
CA SER A 198 -24.09 7.47 10.26
C SER A 198 -23.06 7.87 9.22
N PRO A 199 -23.45 8.63 8.19
CA PRO A 199 -22.51 9.07 7.19
C PRO A 199 -21.41 9.90 7.84
N THR A 200 -20.19 9.73 7.36
CA THR A 200 -19.07 10.63 7.68
C THR A 200 -18.64 11.32 6.40
N TYR A 201 -18.78 12.64 6.37
CA TYR A 201 -18.32 13.51 5.29
C TYR A 201 -16.97 14.09 5.68
N ILE A 202 -15.95 13.90 4.85
CA ILE A 202 -14.61 14.45 5.02
C ILE A 202 -14.27 15.27 3.77
N ILE A 203 -13.79 16.50 3.95
CA ILE A 203 -13.17 17.27 2.86
C ILE A 203 -11.68 17.42 3.11
N THR A 204 -10.89 17.16 2.06
CA THR A 204 -9.45 17.41 2.02
C THR A 204 -9.07 18.51 1.02
N ASP A 205 -7.92 19.12 1.26
CA ASP A 205 -7.16 19.94 0.30
C ASP A 205 -5.72 19.42 0.16
N ASP A 206 -4.81 20.25 -0.37
CA ASP A 206 -3.38 19.94 -0.54
C ASP A 206 -2.60 19.82 0.79
N LYS A 207 -3.25 20.05 1.93
CA LYS A 207 -2.64 20.00 3.26
C LYS A 207 -3.26 18.94 4.16
N GLY A 208 -4.33 18.28 3.74
CA GLY A 208 -5.01 17.26 4.52
C GLY A 208 -6.48 17.57 4.78
N ILE A 209 -7.01 17.03 5.88
CA ILE A 209 -8.42 17.19 6.24
C ILE A 209 -8.72 18.61 6.72
N ILE A 210 -9.63 19.30 6.04
CA ILE A 210 -10.10 20.65 6.38
C ILE A 210 -11.53 20.69 6.91
N PHE A 211 -12.27 19.60 6.75
CA PHE A 211 -13.64 19.47 7.25
C PHE A 211 -13.98 18.01 7.55
N LYS A 212 -14.72 17.79 8.64
CA LYS A 212 -15.32 16.51 8.98
C LYS A 212 -16.66 16.73 9.68
N SER A 213 -17.70 16.06 9.24
CA SER A 213 -19.02 16.07 9.92
C SER A 213 -19.82 14.82 9.57
N ASN A 214 -20.84 14.51 10.37
CA ASN A 214 -21.89 13.54 10.01
C ASN A 214 -23.20 14.19 9.58
N LYS A 215 -23.22 15.51 9.36
CA LYS A 215 -24.41 16.26 8.98
C LYS A 215 -24.24 16.89 7.61
N GLU A 216 -25.09 16.49 6.68
CA GLU A 216 -25.12 17.02 5.30
C GLU A 216 -25.29 18.55 5.28
N LYS A 217 -26.15 19.10 6.15
CA LYS A 217 -26.31 20.57 6.28
C LYS A 217 -25.01 21.31 6.65
N GLU A 218 -24.13 20.69 7.42
CA GLU A 218 -22.84 21.29 7.78
C GLU A 218 -21.86 21.21 6.61
N LEU A 219 -21.90 20.11 5.84
CA LEU A 219 -21.16 19.96 4.59
C LEU A 219 -21.56 21.04 3.58
N ASP A 220 -22.85 21.21 3.32
CA ASP A 220 -23.37 22.21 2.37
C ASP A 220 -22.93 23.62 2.75
N ALA A 221 -23.04 23.97 4.04
CA ALA A 221 -22.64 25.27 4.55
C ALA A 221 -21.13 25.51 4.40
N PHE A 222 -20.31 24.47 4.57
CA PHE A 222 -18.86 24.57 4.39
C PHE A 222 -18.49 24.73 2.91
N VAL A 223 -19.07 23.92 2.02
CA VAL A 223 -18.80 23.98 0.57
C VAL A 223 -19.23 25.33 -0.01
N LYS A 224 -20.38 25.87 0.42
CA LYS A 224 -20.81 27.22 0.03
C LYS A 224 -19.78 28.28 0.42
N LYS A 225 -19.25 28.23 1.65
CA LYS A 225 -18.20 29.15 2.11
C LYS A 225 -16.89 29.00 1.33
N LEU A 226 -16.56 27.80 0.86
CA LEU A 226 -15.39 27.60 0.00
C LEU A 226 -15.57 28.27 -1.36
N GLY A 227 -16.76 28.16 -1.96
CA GLY A 227 -17.10 28.83 -3.22
C GLY A 227 -17.08 30.36 -3.15
N GLU A 228 -17.48 30.93 -2.00
CA GLU A 228 -17.51 32.38 -1.75
C GLU A 228 -16.11 32.98 -1.52
N LYS A 229 -15.09 32.17 -1.23
CA LYS A 229 -13.71 32.62 -0.95
C LYS A 229 -12.82 32.74 -2.19
N LYS A 230 -13.37 32.58 -3.40
CA LYS A 230 -12.68 32.78 -4.67
C LYS A 230 -12.65 34.24 -5.10
#